data_AF-A0A2T5HZG4-F1
#
_entry.id   AF-A0A2T5HZG4-F1
#
_cell.length_a   1.000
_cell.length_b   1.000
_cell.length_c   1.000
_cell.angle_alpha   90.00
_cell.angle_beta   90.00
_cell.angle_gamma   90.00
#
_symmetry.space_group_name_H-M   'P 1'
#
loop_
_entity.id
_entity.type
_entity.pdbx_description
1 polymer ?
#
loop_
_entity_poly.entity_id
_entity_poly.type
_entity_poly.pdbx_seq_one_letter_code
_entity_poly.pdbx_strand_id
1 'polypeptide(L)'
;MSATTITLFHFAKQSHRIHKLFLWSMIFVPLLISGCSIGDKIDKLTDKVSDVAGDTVATLDNAIDALDRNSASWQAVLQDTTAKLTSDAQSTVRNEVSDVLNRSVAATGDELRCNVDFIGTRVRQALVRIRARLMHQAIPPVEPALCHVVPAAVDMALDPSRRNKLEFFGYDFDTTPIKVTLHDTSRTLDVSPELDRLTHYHMTLNLGANGVPLSKTSDRLTLEWQNHSISSIAVIQPATPVCREKTETYARDTYLSFTPPHTRGDKEFGGHGPEVWAKATWSIQGTRVNLRLWMKAQETRSDWTTAEGERNDTYYTPPPGWRIDSIVSTLESSAHYIDTDHNDDRQGGGPNGPVKEFKFRGDRDGDDAGSYTGVDVTFNPLVVKLVEVANCAPASAVKSLQVKDQLAPSTIKRLQPMMLKLQPAKP
;
A
#
# COMPACT_ATOMS: atom_id res chain seq x y z
N MET A 1 -30.07 -12.41 -54.50
CA MET A 1 -30.60 -11.92 -55.79
C MET A 1 -30.14 -10.48 -55.98
N SER A 2 -29.45 -10.22 -57.09
CA SER A 2 -28.96 -8.94 -57.67
C SER A 2 -28.29 -7.92 -56.73
N ALA A 3 -26.97 -7.66 -56.79
CA ALA A 3 -26.16 -7.10 -57.89
C ALA A 3 -26.48 -5.63 -58.21
N THR A 4 -25.60 -4.72 -57.78
CA THR A 4 -25.25 -3.52 -58.55
C THR A 4 -23.79 -3.14 -58.32
N THR A 5 -23.02 -3.30 -59.39
CA THR A 5 -21.64 -2.83 -59.61
C THR A 5 -21.70 -1.37 -60.11
N ILE A 6 -20.66 -0.56 -59.91
CA ILE A 6 -19.89 0.15 -60.96
C ILE A 6 -18.86 1.11 -60.31
N THR A 7 -17.61 0.79 -60.64
CA THR A 7 -16.33 1.53 -60.60
C THR A 7 -16.35 2.88 -61.33
N LEU A 8 -15.40 3.79 -61.01
CA LEU A 8 -14.45 4.25 -62.03
C LEU A 8 -13.20 4.93 -61.40
N PHE A 9 -12.04 4.40 -61.78
CA PHE A 9 -10.72 5.00 -61.69
C PHE A 9 -10.42 5.79 -62.98
N HIS A 10 -9.39 6.65 -62.88
CA HIS A 10 -8.35 6.96 -63.89
C HIS A 10 -8.29 8.32 -64.61
N PHE A 11 -7.15 8.98 -64.34
CA PHE A 11 -6.15 9.58 -65.22
C PHE A 11 -6.44 10.82 -66.08
N ALA A 12 -5.70 11.87 -65.71
CA ALA A 12 -4.73 12.64 -66.51
C ALA A 12 -5.16 13.30 -67.83
N LYS A 13 -4.83 14.59 -67.95
CA LYS A 13 -4.34 15.14 -69.21
C LYS A 13 -3.35 16.29 -69.02
N GLN A 14 -2.26 16.15 -69.76
CA GLN A 14 -1.09 16.96 -69.97
C GLN A 14 -1.39 18.06 -71.00
N SER A 15 -0.72 19.23 -70.95
CA SER A 15 -0.34 19.98 -72.17
C SER A 15 0.68 21.11 -71.88
N HIS A 16 1.73 21.10 -72.69
CA HIS A 16 2.84 22.05 -72.84
C HIS A 16 2.43 23.39 -73.51
N ARG A 17 3.19 24.49 -73.29
CA ARG A 17 4.23 25.00 -74.23
C ARG A 17 4.81 26.41 -73.88
N ILE A 18 6.16 26.45 -73.74
CA ILE A 18 7.20 27.30 -74.40
C ILE A 18 7.13 28.86 -74.33
N HIS A 19 8.15 29.52 -73.72
CA HIS A 19 9.18 30.37 -74.40
C HIS A 19 10.31 30.85 -73.49
N LYS A 20 11.53 30.81 -74.04
CA LYS A 20 12.85 31.18 -73.50
C LYS A 20 13.02 32.70 -73.38
N LEU A 21 13.82 33.18 -72.42
CA LEU A 21 14.83 34.27 -72.52
C LEU A 21 15.24 34.66 -71.07
N PHE A 22 16.41 34.23 -70.58
CA PHE A 22 17.72 34.91 -70.60
C PHE A 22 17.94 35.90 -69.43
N LEU A 23 19.14 35.80 -68.82
CA LEU A 23 19.85 36.75 -67.93
C LEU A 23 19.58 36.75 -66.40
N TRP A 24 20.59 36.19 -65.70
CA TRP A 24 21.50 36.89 -64.76
C TRP A 24 21.44 36.59 -63.25
N SER A 25 22.66 36.41 -62.72
CA SER A 25 23.13 36.61 -61.34
C SER A 25 22.91 35.48 -60.31
N MET A 26 23.92 34.61 -60.19
CA MET A 26 24.34 34.02 -58.92
C MET A 26 25.01 35.10 -58.06
N ILE A 27 24.49 35.38 -56.87
CA ILE A 27 25.28 35.86 -55.72
C ILE A 27 24.78 35.12 -54.49
N PHE A 28 25.60 34.19 -54.00
CA PHE A 28 25.55 33.67 -52.64
C PHE A 28 26.01 34.79 -51.69
N VAL A 29 25.17 35.22 -50.76
CA VAL A 29 25.59 35.98 -49.57
C VAL A 29 25.22 35.15 -48.33
N PRO A 30 26.18 34.72 -47.50
CA PRO A 30 25.88 34.16 -46.20
C PRO A 30 25.57 35.32 -45.24
N LEU A 31 24.33 35.41 -44.75
CA LEU A 31 24.03 36.24 -43.59
C LEU A 31 24.44 35.47 -42.32
N LEU A 32 25.58 35.88 -41.76
CA LEU A 32 25.96 35.61 -40.38
C LEU A 32 24.91 36.25 -39.45
N ILE A 33 23.97 35.45 -38.94
CA ILE A 33 23.21 35.81 -37.75
C ILE A 33 23.97 35.22 -36.57
N SER A 34 24.55 36.12 -35.78
CA SER A 34 25.16 35.91 -34.48
C SER A 34 24.31 35.02 -33.58
N GLY A 35 24.63 33.73 -33.54
CA GLY A 35 24.19 32.80 -32.52
C GLY A 35 25.03 32.97 -31.27
N CYS A 36 24.54 33.75 -30.30
CA CYS A 36 25.01 33.73 -28.92
C CYS A 36 23.81 34.03 -28.01
N SER A 37 23.66 33.25 -26.94
CA SER A 37 22.80 33.48 -25.76
C SER A 37 21.37 32.88 -25.72
N ILE A 38 20.83 32.19 -26.72
CA ILE A 38 19.52 31.50 -26.55
C ILE A 38 19.69 30.00 -26.26
N GLY A 39 20.61 29.31 -26.93
CA GLY A 39 20.93 27.89 -26.65
C GLY A 39 21.40 27.67 -25.21
N ASP A 40 22.45 28.37 -24.77
CA ASP A 40 22.99 28.26 -23.40
C ASP A 40 21.98 28.60 -22.29
N LYS A 41 20.98 29.44 -22.57
CA LYS A 41 19.93 29.77 -21.59
C LYS A 41 18.85 28.71 -21.53
N ILE A 42 18.51 28.10 -22.67
CA ILE A 42 17.55 26.98 -22.73
C ILE A 42 18.19 25.72 -22.16
N ASP A 43 19.46 25.45 -22.44
CA ASP A 43 20.21 24.32 -21.88
C ASP A 43 20.41 24.50 -20.36
N LYS A 44 20.83 25.69 -19.88
CA LYS A 44 20.85 25.98 -18.43
C LYS A 44 19.48 25.91 -17.77
N LEU A 45 18.39 26.25 -18.45
CA LEU A 45 17.05 26.11 -17.90
C LEU A 45 16.60 24.65 -17.87
N THR A 46 16.97 23.85 -18.87
CA THR A 46 16.65 22.42 -18.96
C THR A 46 17.46 21.61 -17.95
N ASP A 47 18.76 21.89 -17.82
CA ASP A 47 19.65 21.30 -16.81
C ASP A 47 19.17 21.65 -15.40
N LYS A 48 18.83 22.92 -15.15
CA LYS A 48 18.34 23.37 -13.84
C LYS A 48 16.96 22.80 -13.49
N VAL A 49 16.09 22.52 -14.48
CA VAL A 49 14.80 21.85 -14.26
C VAL A 49 15.00 20.34 -14.03
N SER A 50 15.95 19.71 -14.73
CA SER A 50 16.36 18.32 -14.51
C SER A 50 16.98 18.10 -13.13
N ASP A 51 17.88 19.00 -12.71
CA ASP A 51 18.52 18.99 -11.39
C ASP A 51 17.50 19.18 -10.26
N VAL A 52 16.53 20.09 -10.43
CA VAL A 52 15.47 20.32 -9.44
C VAL A 52 14.54 19.10 -9.32
N ALA A 53 14.19 18.44 -10.43
CA ALA A 53 13.43 17.20 -10.38
C ALA A 53 14.23 16.08 -9.69
N GLY A 54 15.53 15.96 -10.00
CA GLY A 54 16.47 15.04 -9.35
C GLY A 54 16.57 15.25 -7.84
N ASP A 55 16.78 16.48 -7.40
CA ASP A 55 16.89 16.84 -5.97
C ASP A 55 15.58 16.57 -5.20
N THR A 56 14.44 16.78 -5.86
CA THR A 56 13.12 16.49 -5.28
C THR A 56 12.91 15.00 -5.08
N VAL A 57 13.22 14.20 -6.12
CA VAL A 57 13.13 12.74 -6.05
C VAL A 57 14.08 12.20 -4.99
N ALA A 58 15.33 12.69 -4.95
CA ALA A 58 16.30 12.29 -3.93
C ALA A 58 15.82 12.62 -2.51
N THR A 59 15.17 13.77 -2.31
CA THR A 59 14.59 14.14 -1.02
C THR A 59 13.45 13.19 -0.61
N LEU A 60 12.57 12.83 -1.54
CA LEU A 60 11.49 11.85 -1.31
C LEU A 60 12.06 10.44 -1.04
N ASP A 61 13.09 10.03 -1.77
CA ASP A 61 13.75 8.73 -1.60
C ASP A 61 14.39 8.62 -0.22
N ASN A 62 15.13 9.65 0.21
CA ASN A 62 15.68 9.70 1.57
C ASN A 62 14.60 9.59 2.67
N ALA A 63 13.42 10.20 2.44
CA ALA A 63 12.31 10.12 3.37
C ALA A 63 11.67 8.71 3.41
N ILE A 64 11.51 8.08 2.25
CA ILE A 64 11.03 6.69 2.13
C ILE A 64 12.02 5.74 2.82
N ASP A 65 13.32 5.90 2.60
CA ASP A 65 14.37 5.11 3.24
C ASP A 65 14.39 5.28 4.76
N ALA A 66 14.18 6.50 5.25
CA ALA A 66 14.13 6.78 6.68
C ALA A 66 12.92 6.11 7.34
N LEU A 67 11.76 6.11 6.67
CA LEU A 67 10.57 5.38 7.11
C LEU A 67 10.73 3.87 7.05
N ASP A 68 11.49 3.37 6.08
CA ASP A 68 11.82 1.95 5.99
C ASP A 68 12.71 1.51 7.14
N ARG A 69 13.71 2.32 7.50
CA ARG A 69 14.55 2.08 8.67
C ARG A 69 13.77 2.22 9.98
N ASN A 70 12.91 3.23 10.11
CA ASN A 70 12.15 3.47 11.35
C ASN A 70 10.81 4.18 11.09
N SER A 71 9.76 3.39 10.88
CA SER A 71 8.39 3.86 10.60
C SER A 71 7.78 4.67 11.75
N ALA A 72 8.22 4.46 12.99
CA ALA A 72 7.74 5.23 14.15
C ALA A 72 8.20 6.70 14.10
N SER A 73 9.26 7.01 13.34
CA SER A 73 9.78 8.38 13.17
C SER A 73 9.06 9.19 12.09
N TRP A 74 7.90 8.73 11.61
CA TRP A 74 7.22 9.30 10.44
C TRP A 74 6.98 10.81 10.51
N GLN A 75 6.63 11.33 11.70
CA GLN A 75 6.35 12.74 11.87
C GLN A 75 7.61 13.57 11.65
N ALA A 76 8.73 13.17 12.28
CA ALA A 76 10.01 13.85 12.12
C ALA A 76 10.50 13.77 10.67
N VAL A 77 10.33 12.61 10.01
CA VAL A 77 10.71 12.42 8.60
C VAL A 77 9.93 13.36 7.68
N LEU A 78 8.60 13.46 7.83
CA LEU A 78 7.80 14.36 7.00
C LEU A 78 8.10 15.84 7.25
N GLN A 79 8.35 16.23 8.50
CA GLN A 79 8.75 17.60 8.85
C GLN A 79 10.09 17.98 8.19
N ASP A 80 11.08 17.10 8.27
CA ASP A 80 12.38 17.27 7.61
C ASP A 80 12.26 17.30 6.07
N THR A 81 11.42 16.42 5.50
CA THR A 81 11.13 16.40 4.06
C THR A 81 10.55 17.73 3.59
N THR A 82 9.52 18.24 4.28
CA THR A 82 8.91 19.54 3.98
C THR A 82 9.91 20.69 4.09
N ALA A 83 10.82 20.63 5.07
CA ALA A 83 11.85 21.64 5.28
C ALA A 83 12.95 21.63 4.20
N LYS A 84 13.20 20.48 3.56
CA LYS A 84 14.19 20.32 2.47
C LYS A 84 13.65 20.72 1.10
N LEU A 85 12.34 20.58 0.88
CA LEU A 85 11.65 20.96 -0.38
C LEU A 85 11.40 22.48 -0.46
N THR A 86 12.46 23.27 -0.61
CA THR A 86 12.41 24.74 -0.41
C THR A 86 12.26 25.58 -1.68
N SER A 87 12.59 25.06 -2.87
CA SER A 87 12.54 25.85 -4.11
C SER A 87 11.11 26.07 -4.62
N ASP A 88 10.86 27.18 -5.34
CA ASP A 88 9.53 27.48 -5.91
C ASP A 88 9.02 26.37 -6.83
N ALA A 89 9.92 25.71 -7.55
CA ALA A 89 9.63 24.55 -8.40
C ALA A 89 9.26 23.27 -7.61
N GLN A 90 9.60 23.19 -6.31
CA GLN A 90 9.25 22.09 -5.39
C GLN A 90 7.97 22.34 -4.59
N SER A 91 7.38 23.54 -4.71
CA SER A 91 6.26 23.98 -3.87
C SER A 91 5.03 23.06 -3.96
N THR A 92 4.72 22.51 -5.13
CA THR A 92 3.63 21.54 -5.32
C THR A 92 3.86 20.26 -4.51
N VAL A 93 5.05 19.67 -4.61
CA VAL A 93 5.40 18.44 -3.88
C VAL A 93 5.43 18.71 -2.38
N ARG A 94 5.97 19.85 -1.95
CA ARG A 94 5.94 20.27 -0.54
C ARG A 94 4.51 20.35 0.00
N ASN A 95 3.58 20.88 -0.79
CA ASN A 95 2.17 20.97 -0.39
C ASN A 95 1.53 19.58 -0.26
N GLU A 96 1.84 18.65 -1.18
CA GLU A 96 1.38 17.26 -1.07
C GLU A 96 1.95 16.56 0.18
N VAL A 97 3.25 16.72 0.47
CA VAL A 97 3.89 16.17 1.68
C VAL A 97 3.30 16.78 2.95
N SER A 98 3.03 18.09 2.95
CA SER A 98 2.40 18.79 4.07
C SER A 98 0.96 18.34 4.31
N ASP A 99 0.20 18.08 3.24
CA ASP A 99 -1.14 17.50 3.33
C ASP A 99 -1.08 16.09 3.95
N VAL A 100 -0.14 15.24 3.53
CA VAL A 100 0.11 13.91 4.15
C VAL A 100 0.43 14.03 5.64
N LEU A 101 1.29 14.99 6.04
CA LEU A 101 1.63 15.24 7.44
C LEU A 101 0.40 15.63 8.26
N ASN A 102 -0.35 16.64 7.80
CA ASN A 102 -1.54 17.14 8.50
C ASN A 102 -2.61 16.06 8.63
N ARG A 103 -2.80 15.27 7.57
CA ARG A 103 -3.69 14.11 7.53
C ARG A 103 -3.30 13.05 8.56
N SER A 104 -2.02 12.69 8.60
CA SER A 104 -1.50 11.69 9.54
C SER A 104 -1.62 12.12 11.00
N VAL A 105 -1.43 13.42 11.29
CA VAL A 105 -1.65 14.00 12.62
C VAL A 105 -3.13 14.02 13.01
N ALA A 106 -4.02 14.41 12.10
CA ALA A 106 -5.47 14.40 12.35
C ALA A 106 -5.97 12.99 12.73
N ALA A 107 -5.38 11.96 12.12
CA ALA A 107 -5.72 10.57 12.41
C ALA A 107 -5.25 10.08 13.79
N THR A 108 -4.33 10.80 14.45
CA THR A 108 -3.86 10.50 15.83
C THR A 108 -4.72 11.17 16.90
N GLY A 109 -5.42 12.27 16.57
CA GLY A 109 -6.09 13.17 17.52
C GLY A 109 -7.37 12.65 18.16
N ASP A 110 -8.03 11.66 17.56
CA ASP A 110 -9.24 11.06 18.10
C ASP A 110 -8.97 9.60 18.50
N GLU A 111 -8.54 9.35 19.74
CA GLU A 111 -8.49 8.01 20.35
C GLU A 111 -7.83 6.91 19.47
N LEU A 112 -6.53 7.06 19.16
CA LEU A 112 -5.60 6.00 18.69
C LEU A 112 -6.26 4.93 17.80
N ARG A 113 -6.92 5.38 16.73
CA ARG A 113 -7.85 4.57 15.93
C ARG A 113 -7.18 3.39 15.24
N CYS A 114 -5.87 3.50 14.98
CA CYS A 114 -5.02 2.51 14.32
C CYS A 114 -3.61 2.53 14.98
N ASN A 115 -2.86 1.43 14.96
CA ASN A 115 -1.52 1.35 15.54
C ASN A 115 -0.54 2.37 14.91
N VAL A 116 0.48 2.85 15.64
CA VAL A 116 1.50 3.80 15.15
C VAL A 116 2.26 3.26 13.91
N ASP A 117 2.57 1.96 13.88
CA ASP A 117 3.23 1.32 12.72
C ASP A 117 2.38 1.40 11.45
N PHE A 118 1.06 1.41 11.63
CA PHE A 118 0.12 1.56 10.53
C PHE A 118 0.22 2.97 9.92
N ILE A 119 0.39 4.01 10.75
CA ILE A 119 0.58 5.39 10.28
C ILE A 119 1.87 5.50 9.48
N GLY A 120 2.99 5.00 10.01
CA GLY A 120 4.27 5.03 9.29
C GLY A 120 4.20 4.31 7.93
N THR A 121 3.51 3.19 7.87
CA THR A 121 3.26 2.46 6.60
C THR A 121 2.45 3.29 5.62
N ARG A 122 1.39 3.97 6.08
CA ARG A 122 0.54 4.83 5.23
C ARG A 122 1.25 6.07 4.74
N VAL A 123 2.00 6.73 5.61
CA VAL A 123 2.86 7.87 5.25
C VAL A 123 3.83 7.45 4.14
N ARG A 124 4.51 6.32 4.31
CA ARG A 124 5.40 5.79 3.28
C ARG A 124 4.67 5.54 1.96
N GLN A 125 3.52 4.87 1.99
CA GLN A 125 2.72 4.63 0.78
C GLN A 125 2.33 5.94 0.08
N ALA A 126 2.00 6.99 0.84
CA ALA A 126 1.71 8.29 0.28
C ALA A 126 2.93 8.92 -0.41
N LEU A 127 4.12 8.88 0.22
CA LEU A 127 5.36 9.37 -0.38
C LEU A 127 5.74 8.60 -1.66
N VAL A 128 5.61 7.28 -1.66
CA VAL A 128 5.83 6.44 -2.85
C VAL A 128 4.91 6.86 -4.00
N ARG A 129 3.65 7.20 -3.71
CA ARG A 129 2.70 7.68 -4.74
C ARG A 129 3.04 9.08 -5.24
N ILE A 130 3.44 10.00 -4.36
CA ILE A 130 3.90 11.34 -4.74
C ILE A 130 5.10 11.22 -5.69
N ARG A 131 6.07 10.39 -5.31
CA ARG A 131 7.22 10.06 -6.15
C ARG A 131 6.82 9.47 -7.51
N ALA A 132 5.92 8.48 -7.52
CA ALA A 132 5.46 7.85 -8.76
C ALA A 132 4.80 8.86 -9.71
N ARG A 133 4.01 9.81 -9.18
CA ARG A 133 3.43 10.90 -9.98
C ARG A 133 4.52 11.79 -10.58
N LEU A 134 5.49 12.19 -9.76
CA LEU A 134 6.62 13.02 -10.18
C LEU A 134 7.44 12.36 -11.29
N MET A 135 7.58 11.02 -11.23
CA MET A 135 8.31 10.21 -12.22
C MET A 135 7.45 9.73 -13.39
N HIS A 136 6.18 10.14 -13.50
CA HIS A 136 5.23 9.67 -14.50
C HIS A 136 5.10 8.13 -14.56
N GLN A 137 5.23 7.47 -13.41
CA GLN A 137 5.11 6.02 -13.26
C GLN A 137 3.67 5.61 -12.92
N ALA A 138 3.37 4.32 -13.06
CA ALA A 138 2.10 3.77 -12.61
C ALA A 138 1.94 3.99 -11.10
N ILE A 139 0.87 4.67 -10.70
CA ILE A 139 0.60 4.98 -9.29
C ILE A 139 0.02 3.74 -8.61
N PRO A 140 0.64 3.22 -7.54
CA PRO A 140 0.09 2.08 -6.80
C PRO A 140 -1.33 2.38 -6.28
N PRO A 141 -2.29 1.45 -6.42
CA PRO A 141 -3.61 1.60 -5.82
C PRO A 141 -3.48 1.57 -4.28
N VAL A 142 -4.39 2.27 -3.60
CA VAL A 142 -4.44 2.28 -2.15
C VAL A 142 -5.69 1.54 -1.67
N GLU A 143 -5.45 0.43 -0.99
CA GLU A 143 -6.49 -0.32 -0.29
C GLU A 143 -6.94 0.49 0.94
N PRO A 144 -8.24 0.81 1.08
CA PRO A 144 -8.77 1.44 2.27
C PRO A 144 -8.48 0.59 3.49
N ALA A 145 -8.00 1.23 4.55
CA ALA A 145 -7.85 0.53 5.81
C ALA A 145 -9.00 0.83 6.73
N LEU A 146 -9.53 -0.22 7.32
CA LEU A 146 -10.49 -0.14 8.39
C LEU A 146 -9.80 -0.51 9.69
N CYS A 147 -9.86 0.37 10.69
CA CYS A 147 -9.23 0.10 11.97
C CYS A 147 -10.24 -0.23 13.05
N HIS A 148 -11.40 0.43 13.04
CA HIS A 148 -12.47 0.09 13.96
C HIS A 148 -13.86 0.40 13.40
N VAL A 149 -14.85 -0.33 13.92
CA VAL A 149 -16.27 -0.17 13.60
C VAL A 149 -17.06 0.01 14.90
N VAL A 150 -18.00 0.95 14.91
CA VAL A 150 -18.86 1.24 16.07
C VAL A 150 -20.33 1.25 15.64
N PRO A 151 -21.20 0.42 16.25
CA PRO A 151 -20.88 -0.75 17.07
C PRO A 151 -20.11 -1.83 16.28
N ALA A 152 -19.37 -2.70 16.99
CA ALA A 152 -18.57 -3.77 16.37
C ALA A 152 -19.42 -4.92 15.75
N ALA A 153 -20.73 -4.97 16.07
CA ALA A 153 -21.74 -5.82 15.46
C ALA A 153 -23.12 -5.19 15.71
N VAL A 154 -24.15 -5.67 15.01
CA VAL A 154 -25.53 -5.19 15.19
C VAL A 154 -26.35 -6.22 15.97
N ASP A 155 -26.80 -5.90 17.18
CA ASP A 155 -27.70 -6.78 17.94
C ASP A 155 -29.16 -6.52 17.58
N MET A 156 -29.80 -7.48 16.91
CA MET A 156 -31.19 -7.40 16.47
C MET A 156 -32.20 -7.54 17.62
N ALA A 157 -31.77 -7.95 18.82
CA ALA A 157 -32.60 -7.95 20.02
C ALA A 157 -32.70 -6.57 20.68
N LEU A 158 -31.90 -5.59 20.24
CA LEU A 158 -32.05 -4.20 20.66
C LEU A 158 -33.21 -3.50 19.96
N ASP A 159 -33.78 -2.51 20.65
CA ASP A 159 -34.76 -1.59 20.08
C ASP A 159 -34.18 -0.92 18.81
N PRO A 160 -34.97 -0.77 17.72
CA PRO A 160 -34.50 -0.14 16.47
C PRO A 160 -33.83 1.22 16.66
N SER A 161 -34.27 2.04 17.62
CA SER A 161 -33.67 3.35 17.90
C SER A 161 -32.21 3.26 18.39
N ARG A 162 -31.80 2.09 18.90
CA ARG A 162 -30.44 1.84 19.41
C ARG A 162 -29.50 1.23 18.37
N ARG A 163 -29.96 0.98 17.15
CA ARG A 163 -29.20 0.33 16.07
C ARG A 163 -29.42 1.03 14.73
N ASN A 164 -29.30 2.35 14.74
CA ASN A 164 -29.60 3.24 13.62
C ASN A 164 -28.42 3.56 12.69
N LYS A 165 -27.17 3.25 13.08
CA LYS A 165 -26.00 3.44 12.23
C LYS A 165 -24.84 2.51 12.58
N LEU A 166 -23.94 2.32 11.62
CA LEU A 166 -22.56 1.87 11.86
C LEU A 166 -21.61 3.00 11.46
N GLU A 167 -20.60 3.25 12.29
CA GLU A 167 -19.52 4.19 12.02
C GLU A 167 -18.24 3.41 11.76
N PHE A 168 -17.57 3.73 10.65
CA PHE A 168 -16.34 3.10 10.21
C PHE A 168 -15.23 4.13 10.29
N PHE A 169 -14.15 3.77 10.97
CA PHE A 169 -13.01 4.65 11.13
C PHE A 169 -11.76 3.97 10.59
N GLY A 170 -10.99 4.74 9.83
CA GLY A 170 -9.91 4.19 9.02
C GLY A 170 -9.26 5.24 8.15
N TYR A 171 -8.79 4.85 6.96
CA TYR A 171 -8.08 5.71 6.02
C TYR A 171 -8.53 5.46 4.59
N ASP A 172 -8.31 6.46 3.73
CA ASP A 172 -8.48 6.40 2.28
C ASP A 172 -9.93 6.14 1.81
N PHE A 173 -10.92 6.42 2.66
CA PHE A 173 -12.34 6.20 2.36
C PHE A 173 -12.90 7.11 1.25
N ASP A 174 -12.26 8.25 1.02
CA ASP A 174 -12.60 9.21 -0.03
C ASP A 174 -11.88 8.95 -1.37
N THR A 175 -10.90 8.02 -1.40
CA THR A 175 -10.04 7.82 -2.58
C THR A 175 -10.52 6.74 -3.55
N THR A 176 -11.44 5.86 -3.11
CA THR A 176 -11.84 4.69 -3.89
C THR A 176 -13.25 4.19 -3.56
N PRO A 177 -13.99 3.58 -4.50
CA PRO A 177 -15.28 2.98 -4.20
C PRO A 177 -15.15 1.79 -3.25
N ILE A 178 -15.89 1.86 -2.13
CA ILE A 178 -16.12 0.73 -1.22
C ILE A 178 -17.55 0.26 -1.44
N LYS A 179 -17.71 -1.04 -1.64
CA LYS A 179 -19.01 -1.71 -1.77
C LYS A 179 -19.41 -2.29 -0.43
N VAL A 180 -20.68 -2.12 -0.04
CA VAL A 180 -21.25 -2.72 1.16
C VAL A 180 -22.31 -3.71 0.76
N THR A 181 -22.23 -4.92 1.31
CA THR A 181 -23.12 -6.00 0.97
C THR A 181 -23.77 -6.57 2.22
N LEU A 182 -25.10 -6.62 2.25
CA LEU A 182 -25.88 -7.31 3.26
C LEU A 182 -26.04 -8.78 2.84
N HIS A 183 -25.63 -9.69 3.71
CA HIS A 183 -25.85 -11.12 3.54
C HIS A 183 -27.02 -11.55 4.42
N ASP A 184 -28.07 -12.05 3.77
CA ASP A 184 -29.15 -12.79 4.39
C ASP A 184 -28.94 -14.29 4.15
N THR A 185 -29.65 -15.14 4.89
CA THR A 185 -29.57 -16.61 4.76
C THR A 185 -29.82 -17.15 3.34
N SER A 186 -30.56 -16.42 2.51
CA SER A 186 -30.95 -16.83 1.15
C SER A 186 -30.49 -15.90 0.03
N ARG A 187 -29.98 -14.71 0.36
CA ARG A 187 -29.66 -13.69 -0.64
C ARG A 187 -28.53 -12.76 -0.20
N THR A 188 -27.95 -12.09 -1.18
CA THR A 188 -26.91 -11.09 -0.99
C THR A 188 -27.40 -9.80 -1.67
N LEU A 189 -27.43 -8.69 -0.93
CA LEU A 189 -27.96 -7.40 -1.37
C LEU A 189 -26.88 -6.33 -1.32
N ASP A 190 -26.69 -5.59 -2.41
CA ASP A 190 -25.86 -4.39 -2.41
C ASP A 190 -26.57 -3.26 -1.67
N VAL A 191 -25.95 -2.78 -0.60
CA VAL A 191 -26.45 -1.70 0.25
C VAL A 191 -25.47 -0.53 0.30
N SER A 192 -24.55 -0.46 -0.67
CA SER A 192 -23.63 0.66 -0.84
C SER A 192 -24.31 2.03 -0.94
N PRO A 193 -25.54 2.18 -1.48
CA PRO A 193 -26.23 3.47 -1.48
C PRO A 193 -26.51 4.05 -0.08
N GLU A 194 -26.53 3.20 0.95
CA GLU A 194 -26.76 3.61 2.34
C GLU A 194 -25.48 4.02 3.08
N LEU A 195 -24.32 3.90 2.42
CA LEU A 195 -23.02 4.27 2.96
C LEU A 195 -22.72 5.73 2.62
N ASP A 196 -22.70 6.56 3.65
CA ASP A 196 -22.25 7.94 3.58
C ASP A 196 -20.75 8.04 3.86
N ARG A 197 -20.04 8.85 3.06
CA ARG A 197 -18.59 9.04 3.15
C ARG A 197 -18.32 10.46 3.58
N LEU A 198 -18.21 10.62 4.89
CA LEU A 198 -18.11 11.93 5.52
C LEU A 198 -16.73 12.55 5.32
N THR A 199 -15.66 11.75 5.48
CA THR A 199 -14.28 12.22 5.35
C THR A 199 -13.35 11.11 4.86
N HIS A 200 -12.08 11.46 4.62
CA HIS A 200 -11.00 10.50 4.40
C HIS A 200 -10.89 9.41 5.48
N TYR A 201 -11.31 9.70 6.72
CA TYR A 201 -11.13 8.81 7.88
C TYR A 201 -12.41 8.20 8.43
N HIS A 202 -13.57 8.66 7.97
CA HIS A 202 -14.85 8.32 8.59
C HIS A 202 -15.94 8.10 7.54
N MET A 203 -16.61 6.96 7.63
CA MET A 203 -17.84 6.65 6.90
C MET A 203 -18.94 6.24 7.86
N THR A 204 -20.19 6.41 7.46
CA THR A 204 -21.35 5.98 8.23
C THR A 204 -22.30 5.19 7.35
N LEU A 205 -22.72 4.01 7.78
CA LEU A 205 -23.78 3.23 7.12
C LEU A 205 -25.09 3.44 7.87
N ASN A 206 -26.10 3.94 7.18
CA ASN A 206 -27.43 4.16 7.74
C ASN A 206 -28.14 2.83 7.99
N LEU A 207 -28.50 2.54 9.24
CA LEU A 207 -29.31 1.39 9.64
C LEU A 207 -30.73 1.80 10.11
N GLY A 208 -31.08 3.08 9.96
CA GLY A 208 -32.37 3.64 10.32
C GLY A 208 -33.50 3.17 9.39
N ALA A 209 -34.69 3.77 9.57
CA ALA A 209 -35.91 3.35 8.87
C ALA A 209 -35.83 3.42 7.33
N ASN A 210 -34.99 4.31 6.80
CA ASN A 210 -34.74 4.49 5.37
C ASN A 210 -33.37 3.95 4.93
N GLY A 211 -32.68 3.21 5.80
CA GLY A 211 -31.34 2.70 5.55
C GLY A 211 -31.33 1.23 5.13
N VAL A 212 -30.25 0.54 5.52
CA VAL A 212 -30.06 -0.90 5.25
C VAL A 212 -31.26 -1.71 5.76
N PRO A 213 -31.89 -2.56 4.91
CA PRO A 213 -33.10 -3.29 5.25
C PRO A 213 -32.80 -4.55 6.09
N LEU A 214 -32.31 -4.36 7.32
CA LEU A 214 -32.02 -5.44 8.26
C LEU A 214 -33.29 -6.20 8.66
N SER A 215 -33.22 -7.53 8.64
CA SER A 215 -34.35 -8.41 8.94
C SER A 215 -33.94 -9.56 9.86
N LYS A 216 -34.88 -10.46 10.19
CA LYS A 216 -34.60 -11.66 11.00
C LYS A 216 -33.73 -12.70 10.28
N THR A 217 -33.53 -12.54 8.97
CA THR A 217 -32.67 -13.42 8.15
C THR A 217 -31.31 -12.82 7.84
N SER A 218 -31.03 -11.60 8.34
CA SER A 218 -29.76 -10.93 8.09
C SER A 218 -28.66 -11.49 8.99
N ASP A 219 -27.54 -11.88 8.39
CA ASP A 219 -26.44 -12.58 9.05
C ASP A 219 -25.22 -11.66 9.26
N ARG A 220 -24.87 -10.85 8.25
CA ARG A 220 -23.69 -9.97 8.30
C ARG A 220 -23.72 -8.89 7.22
N LEU A 221 -22.93 -7.86 7.44
CA LEU A 221 -22.53 -6.86 6.46
C LEU A 221 -21.06 -7.07 6.08
N THR A 222 -20.74 -7.00 4.80
CA THR A 222 -19.36 -7.13 4.29
C THR A 222 -18.99 -5.85 3.54
N LEU A 223 -17.81 -5.30 3.83
CA LEU A 223 -17.21 -4.22 3.05
C LEU A 223 -16.23 -4.83 2.07
N GLU A 224 -16.31 -4.45 0.81
CA GLU A 224 -15.48 -4.94 -0.28
C GLU A 224 -14.77 -3.79 -0.99
N TRP A 225 -13.51 -4.02 -1.32
CA TRP A 225 -12.70 -3.16 -2.18
C TRP A 225 -12.07 -4.01 -3.29
N GLN A 226 -12.19 -3.58 -4.55
CA GLN A 226 -11.72 -4.33 -5.73
C GLN A 226 -12.15 -5.83 -5.73
N ASN A 227 -13.39 -6.11 -5.32
CA ASN A 227 -13.95 -7.47 -5.18
C ASN A 227 -13.28 -8.36 -4.12
N HIS A 228 -12.59 -7.75 -3.15
CA HIS A 228 -12.03 -8.44 -2.00
C HIS A 228 -12.65 -7.88 -0.72
N SER A 229 -13.08 -8.77 0.18
CA SER A 229 -13.63 -8.38 1.49
C SER A 229 -12.54 -7.71 2.32
N ILE A 230 -12.75 -6.47 2.75
CA ILE A 230 -11.86 -5.75 3.67
C ILE A 230 -12.39 -5.74 5.11
N SER A 231 -13.69 -6.01 5.31
CA SER A 231 -14.28 -6.14 6.64
C SER A 231 -15.58 -6.94 6.64
N SER A 232 -15.91 -7.55 7.79
CA SER A 232 -17.18 -8.23 8.00
C SER A 232 -17.73 -7.94 9.40
N ILE A 233 -18.99 -7.51 9.46
CA ILE A 233 -19.69 -7.06 10.66
C ILE A 233 -20.87 -8.00 10.88
N ALA A 234 -20.91 -8.67 12.03
CA ALA A 234 -21.98 -9.61 12.34
C ALA A 234 -23.31 -8.88 12.60
N VAL A 235 -24.41 -9.50 12.15
CA VAL A 235 -25.77 -9.15 12.57
C VAL A 235 -26.22 -10.25 13.55
N ILE A 236 -26.23 -9.92 14.83
CA ILE A 236 -26.53 -10.86 15.92
C ILE A 236 -28.04 -11.01 16.01
N GLN A 237 -28.51 -12.17 15.55
CA GLN A 237 -29.87 -12.67 15.75
C GLN A 237 -29.96 -13.44 17.07
N PRO A 238 -31.19 -13.74 17.56
CA PRO A 238 -31.38 -14.58 18.73
C PRO A 238 -30.71 -15.97 18.66
N ALA A 239 -30.42 -16.49 17.47
CA ALA A 239 -29.75 -17.78 17.27
C ALA A 239 -28.26 -17.67 16.90
N THR A 240 -27.71 -16.46 16.67
CA THR A 240 -26.32 -16.30 16.19
C THR A 240 -25.32 -16.79 17.25
N PRO A 241 -24.48 -17.80 16.95
CA PRO A 241 -23.44 -18.29 17.86
C PRO A 241 -22.24 -17.33 17.94
N VAL A 242 -21.34 -17.56 18.90
CA VAL A 242 -20.01 -16.92 18.90
C VAL A 242 -19.12 -17.64 17.89
N CYS A 243 -18.31 -16.89 17.14
CA CYS A 243 -17.41 -17.45 16.15
C CYS A 243 -16.38 -18.38 16.78
N ARG A 244 -16.05 -19.45 16.05
CA ARG A 244 -14.91 -20.29 16.41
C ARG A 244 -13.62 -19.52 16.18
N GLU A 245 -12.67 -19.74 17.08
CA GLU A 245 -11.31 -19.21 16.98
C GLU A 245 -10.33 -20.38 16.96
N LYS A 246 -9.23 -20.24 16.22
CA LYS A 246 -8.12 -21.18 16.25
C LYS A 246 -6.80 -20.45 16.05
N THR A 247 -5.74 -20.99 16.61
CA THR A 247 -4.38 -20.59 16.26
C THR A 247 -3.85 -21.53 15.20
N GLU A 248 -3.28 -20.97 14.15
CA GLU A 248 -2.67 -21.73 13.06
C GLU A 248 -1.20 -21.32 12.91
N THR A 249 -0.34 -22.33 12.79
CA THR A 249 1.08 -22.15 12.49
C THR A 249 1.31 -22.52 11.05
N TYR A 250 1.74 -21.56 10.25
CA TYR A 250 2.05 -21.70 8.84
C TYR A 250 3.57 -21.62 8.64
N ALA A 251 4.17 -22.70 8.17
CA ALA A 251 5.55 -22.72 7.72
C ALA A 251 5.58 -22.60 6.18
N ARG A 252 6.34 -21.63 5.68
CA ARG A 252 6.55 -21.48 4.25
C ARG A 252 7.74 -22.37 3.83
N ASP A 253 7.46 -23.35 2.99
CA ASP A 253 8.51 -24.26 2.47
C ASP A 253 9.27 -23.69 1.27
N THR A 254 8.92 -22.47 0.84
CA THR A 254 9.55 -21.79 -0.29
C THR A 254 10.69 -20.90 0.16
N TYR A 255 11.86 -21.19 -0.40
CA TYR A 255 13.01 -20.29 -0.39
C TYR A 255 12.68 -18.99 -1.13
N LEU A 256 13.07 -17.85 -0.58
CA LEU A 256 12.91 -16.56 -1.24
C LEU A 256 14.28 -15.93 -1.43
N SER A 257 14.59 -15.65 -2.70
CA SER A 257 15.76 -14.89 -3.11
C SER A 257 15.34 -13.57 -3.72
N PHE A 258 16.07 -12.51 -3.42
CA PHE A 258 15.82 -11.18 -3.95
C PHE A 258 17.14 -10.46 -4.26
N THR A 259 17.24 -9.94 -5.49
CA THR A 259 18.32 -9.07 -5.94
C THR A 259 17.68 -7.71 -6.24
N PRO A 260 17.91 -6.68 -5.41
CA PRO A 260 17.37 -5.34 -5.68
C PRO A 260 17.96 -4.74 -6.96
N PRO A 261 17.21 -3.91 -7.70
CA PRO A 261 17.73 -3.26 -8.89
C PRO A 261 18.83 -2.25 -8.54
N HIS A 262 19.71 -2.00 -9.50
CA HIS A 262 20.67 -0.90 -9.44
C HIS A 262 19.95 0.45 -9.53
N THR A 263 20.28 1.36 -8.62
CA THR A 263 19.67 2.69 -8.55
C THR A 263 20.67 3.83 -8.72
N ARG A 264 21.97 3.60 -8.51
CA ARG A 264 23.01 4.63 -8.60
C ARG A 264 24.41 4.02 -8.74
N GLY A 265 25.31 4.72 -9.44
CA GLY A 265 26.74 4.40 -9.55
C GLY A 265 27.08 3.65 -10.83
N ASP A 266 28.24 3.00 -10.84
CA ASP A 266 28.76 2.24 -11.98
C ASP A 266 28.44 0.73 -11.94
N LYS A 267 27.77 0.29 -10.86
CA LYS A 267 27.35 -1.10 -10.54
C LYS A 267 28.41 -2.00 -9.91
N GLU A 268 29.62 -1.49 -9.73
CA GLU A 268 30.71 -2.19 -9.05
C GLU A 268 30.83 -1.66 -7.60
N PHE A 269 31.17 -2.53 -6.64
CA PHE A 269 31.41 -2.15 -5.24
C PHE A 269 32.92 -2.10 -4.90
N GLY A 270 33.77 -2.73 -5.72
CA GLY A 270 35.22 -2.55 -5.74
C GLY A 270 35.94 -2.80 -4.42
N GLY A 271 35.37 -3.64 -3.53
CA GLY A 271 35.91 -3.87 -2.18
C GLY A 271 35.82 -2.65 -1.26
N HIS A 272 34.87 -1.75 -1.48
CA HIS A 272 34.60 -0.55 -0.67
C HIS A 272 33.28 -0.61 0.11
N GLY A 273 32.84 -1.82 0.42
CA GLY A 273 31.50 -2.12 0.93
C GLY A 273 30.91 -3.25 0.09
N PRO A 274 29.59 -3.46 0.09
CA PRO A 274 28.56 -2.51 0.52
C PRO A 274 28.28 -2.45 2.04
N GLU A 275 27.83 -1.30 2.53
CA GLU A 275 26.95 -1.25 3.70
C GLU A 275 25.57 -1.76 3.32
N VAL A 276 25.08 -2.76 4.05
CA VAL A 276 23.90 -3.55 3.69
C VAL A 276 22.85 -3.44 4.78
N TRP A 277 21.62 -3.17 4.35
CA TRP A 277 20.43 -3.24 5.17
C TRP A 277 19.43 -4.21 4.55
N ALA A 278 18.77 -5.01 5.38
CA ALA A 278 17.55 -5.68 4.99
C ALA A 278 16.49 -5.60 6.08
N LYS A 279 15.23 -5.57 5.64
CA LYS A 279 14.08 -5.57 6.52
C LYS A 279 12.97 -6.39 5.91
N ALA A 280 12.44 -7.31 6.68
CA ALA A 280 11.28 -8.11 6.34
C ALA A 280 10.14 -7.76 7.30
N THR A 281 8.98 -7.44 6.75
CA THR A 281 7.78 -7.16 7.54
C THR A 281 6.59 -8.02 7.12
N TRP A 282 5.86 -8.51 8.11
CA TRP A 282 4.53 -9.07 7.92
C TRP A 282 3.49 -8.00 8.23
N SER A 283 2.53 -7.84 7.33
CA SER A 283 1.38 -6.96 7.54
C SER A 283 0.11 -7.65 7.09
N ILE A 284 -0.98 -7.43 7.83
CA ILE A 284 -2.30 -7.82 7.36
C ILE A 284 -2.75 -6.74 6.37
N GLN A 285 -3.01 -7.12 5.12
CA GLN A 285 -3.66 -6.26 4.14
C GLN A 285 -4.89 -7.01 3.60
N GLY A 286 -6.07 -6.43 3.81
CA GLY A 286 -7.35 -7.09 3.61
C GLY A 286 -7.46 -8.39 4.42
N THR A 287 -7.58 -9.52 3.71
CA THR A 287 -7.73 -10.86 4.30
C THR A 287 -6.45 -11.68 4.32
N ARG A 288 -5.31 -11.12 3.92
CA ARG A 288 -4.06 -11.86 3.71
C ARG A 288 -2.96 -11.29 4.59
N VAL A 289 -1.96 -12.11 4.89
CA VAL A 289 -0.66 -11.61 5.35
C VAL A 289 0.21 -11.38 4.12
N ASN A 290 0.69 -10.16 3.96
CA ASN A 290 1.71 -9.83 2.98
C ASN A 290 3.08 -9.77 3.66
N LEU A 291 4.07 -10.28 2.95
CA LEU A 291 5.48 -10.09 3.23
C LEU A 291 5.97 -8.93 2.38
N ARG A 292 6.64 -7.98 3.02
CA ARG A 292 7.47 -6.99 2.35
C ARG A 292 8.91 -7.23 2.73
N LEU A 293 9.76 -7.51 1.75
CA LEU A 293 11.20 -7.61 1.91
C LEU A 293 11.84 -6.40 1.22
N TRP A 294 12.51 -5.55 1.98
CA TRP A 294 13.31 -4.45 1.47
C TRP A 294 14.78 -4.74 1.71
N MET A 295 15.62 -4.36 0.74
CA MET A 295 17.07 -4.45 0.85
C MET A 295 17.70 -3.22 0.19
N LYS A 296 18.78 -2.73 0.81
CA LYS A 296 19.67 -1.72 0.28
C LYS A 296 21.11 -2.18 0.48
N ALA A 297 21.91 -2.11 -0.56
CA ALA A 297 23.35 -2.29 -0.53
C ALA A 297 23.98 -1.05 -1.16
N GLN A 298 24.86 -0.36 -0.43
CA GLN A 298 25.47 0.88 -0.87
C GLN A 298 26.97 0.88 -0.56
N GLU A 299 27.81 1.27 -1.51
CA GLU A 299 29.22 1.52 -1.24
C GLU A 299 29.43 2.52 -0.11
N THR A 300 30.48 2.32 0.68
CA THR A 300 30.82 3.21 1.79
C THR A 300 31.75 4.35 1.39
N ARG A 301 32.28 4.31 0.16
CA ARG A 301 33.25 5.26 -0.40
C ARG A 301 32.98 5.42 -1.89
N SER A 302 33.48 6.51 -2.49
CA SER A 302 33.39 6.78 -3.94
C SER A 302 31.98 7.14 -4.43
N ASP A 303 31.63 6.76 -5.65
CA ASP A 303 30.47 7.11 -6.47
C ASP A 303 29.12 6.60 -5.93
N TRP A 304 29.16 5.93 -4.78
CA TRP A 304 28.02 5.49 -3.98
C TRP A 304 27.16 4.51 -4.79
N THR A 305 27.80 3.54 -5.44
CA THR A 305 27.10 2.46 -6.12
C THR A 305 26.08 1.84 -5.17
N THR A 306 24.83 1.81 -5.62
CA THR A 306 23.68 1.44 -4.80
C THR A 306 22.77 0.46 -5.55
N ALA A 307 22.48 -0.67 -4.91
CA ALA A 307 21.41 -1.57 -5.28
C ALA A 307 20.32 -1.50 -4.21
N GLU A 308 19.10 -1.12 -4.62
CA GLU A 308 18.01 -0.91 -3.68
C GLU A 308 16.66 -1.27 -4.28
N GLY A 309 15.83 -1.93 -3.48
CA GLY A 309 14.45 -2.16 -3.84
C GLY A 309 13.70 -2.98 -2.83
N GLU A 310 12.48 -3.32 -3.21
CA GLU A 310 11.60 -4.15 -2.41
C GLU A 310 10.94 -5.24 -3.23
N ARG A 311 10.59 -6.32 -2.53
CA ARG A 311 9.75 -7.39 -3.03
C ARG A 311 8.56 -7.55 -2.09
N ASN A 312 7.37 -7.47 -2.67
CA ASN A 312 6.11 -7.69 -1.97
C ASN A 312 5.51 -9.02 -2.45
N ASP A 313 5.28 -9.95 -1.52
CA ASP A 313 4.67 -11.25 -1.79
C ASP A 313 3.46 -11.43 -0.86
N THR A 314 2.37 -12.01 -1.37
CA THR A 314 1.37 -12.60 -0.47
C THR A 314 2.02 -13.78 0.25
N TYR A 315 2.12 -13.69 1.57
CA TYR A 315 2.77 -14.70 2.40
C TYR A 315 1.81 -15.78 2.88
N TYR A 316 0.60 -15.40 3.28
CA TYR A 316 -0.41 -16.32 3.77
C TYR A 316 -1.81 -15.87 3.40
N THR A 317 -2.64 -16.84 2.97
CA THR A 317 -4.07 -16.67 2.76
C THR A 317 -4.81 -17.65 3.65
N PRO A 318 -5.75 -17.19 4.49
CA PRO A 318 -6.50 -18.08 5.37
C PRO A 318 -7.37 -19.06 4.55
N PRO A 319 -7.65 -20.26 5.10
CA PRO A 319 -8.56 -21.20 4.45
C PRO A 319 -9.97 -20.61 4.31
N PRO A 320 -10.77 -21.07 3.32
CA PRO A 320 -12.14 -20.61 3.14
C PRO A 320 -12.96 -20.70 4.43
N GLY A 321 -13.73 -19.65 4.73
CA GLY A 321 -14.52 -19.56 5.95
C GLY A 321 -13.78 -18.96 7.16
N TRP A 322 -12.51 -18.61 7.03
CA TRP A 322 -11.71 -17.98 8.09
C TRP A 322 -11.11 -16.65 7.64
N ARG A 323 -10.97 -15.72 8.59
CA ARG A 323 -10.17 -14.50 8.43
C ARG A 323 -9.09 -14.45 9.49
N ILE A 324 -8.04 -13.70 9.19
CA ILE A 324 -7.01 -13.36 10.15
C ILE A 324 -7.60 -12.36 11.15
N ASP A 325 -7.48 -12.67 12.43
CA ASP A 325 -7.79 -11.77 13.53
C ASP A 325 -6.53 -10.99 13.94
N SER A 326 -5.41 -11.70 14.11
CA SER A 326 -4.11 -11.11 14.44
C SER A 326 -2.94 -12.02 14.04
N ILE A 327 -1.77 -11.43 13.89
CA ILE A 327 -0.48 -12.13 13.84
C ILE A 327 0.06 -12.16 15.28
N VAL A 328 0.46 -13.34 15.75
CA VAL A 328 0.91 -13.56 17.14
C VAL A 328 2.41 -13.31 17.29
N SER A 329 3.18 -13.55 16.23
CA SER A 329 4.63 -13.31 16.14
C SER A 329 4.96 -11.82 16.00
N THR A 330 6.22 -11.44 16.21
CA THR A 330 6.67 -10.08 15.90
C THR A 330 6.57 -9.82 14.40
N LEU A 331 6.22 -8.59 14.04
CA LEU A 331 5.89 -8.24 12.65
C LEU A 331 7.12 -7.91 11.81
N GLU A 332 8.30 -7.79 12.42
CA GLU A 332 9.51 -7.29 11.79
C GLU A 332 10.74 -8.13 12.16
N SER A 333 11.61 -8.31 11.17
CA SER A 333 13.00 -8.76 11.30
C SER A 333 13.87 -7.85 10.46
N SER A 334 15.01 -7.43 10.98
CA SER A 334 15.95 -6.58 10.26
C SER A 334 17.39 -7.02 10.49
N ALA A 335 18.26 -6.67 9.56
CA ALA A 335 19.70 -6.85 9.64
C ALA A 335 20.40 -5.64 9.01
N HIS A 336 21.53 -5.26 9.60
CA HIS A 336 22.38 -4.17 9.13
C HIS A 336 23.83 -4.50 9.44
N TYR A 337 24.70 -4.45 8.43
CA TYR A 337 26.14 -4.63 8.59
C TYR A 337 26.90 -3.92 7.47
N ILE A 338 28.22 -3.84 7.61
CA ILE A 338 29.13 -3.40 6.54
C ILE A 338 29.85 -4.64 6.03
N ASP A 339 29.69 -4.94 4.75
CA ASP A 339 30.40 -6.00 4.07
C ASP A 339 31.87 -5.61 3.88
N THR A 340 32.77 -6.55 4.15
CA THR A 340 34.22 -6.34 4.14
C THR A 340 34.97 -7.45 3.39
N ASP A 341 34.26 -8.45 2.86
CA ASP A 341 34.86 -9.54 2.08
C ASP A 341 33.91 -10.01 0.96
N HIS A 342 34.28 -11.10 0.26
CA HIS A 342 33.48 -11.64 -0.85
C HIS A 342 32.65 -12.87 -0.46
N ASN A 343 32.55 -13.17 0.84
CA ASN A 343 31.82 -14.34 1.34
C ASN A 343 30.33 -14.01 1.53
N ASP A 344 29.51 -15.06 1.58
CA ASP A 344 28.10 -14.87 1.95
C ASP A 344 27.98 -14.61 3.46
N ASP A 345 27.44 -13.46 3.85
CA ASP A 345 27.16 -13.15 5.26
C ASP A 345 25.82 -13.71 5.73
N ARG A 346 25.80 -14.21 6.97
CA ARG A 346 24.59 -14.74 7.61
C ARG A 346 24.23 -13.91 8.83
N GLN A 347 23.06 -13.29 8.82
CA GLN A 347 22.53 -12.50 9.91
C GLN A 347 21.25 -13.14 10.45
N GLY A 348 21.17 -13.31 11.77
CA GLY A 348 19.98 -13.84 12.43
C GLY A 348 18.86 -12.80 12.52
N GLY A 349 17.66 -13.14 12.07
CA GLY A 349 16.48 -12.25 12.15
C GLY A 349 15.68 -12.37 13.47
N GLY A 350 16.16 -13.19 14.41
CA GLY A 350 15.52 -13.50 15.69
C GLY A 350 14.48 -14.63 15.60
N PRO A 351 14.08 -15.24 16.74
CA PRO A 351 13.18 -16.40 16.73
C PRO A 351 11.70 -16.05 16.52
N ASN A 352 11.32 -14.79 16.74
CA ASN A 352 9.91 -14.38 16.81
C ASN A 352 9.46 -13.52 15.63
N GLY A 353 10.37 -13.08 14.76
CA GLY A 353 10.06 -12.22 13.60
C GLY A 353 9.88 -13.02 12.31
N PRO A 354 9.59 -12.35 11.18
CA PRO A 354 9.39 -12.99 9.90
C PRO A 354 10.55 -13.89 9.46
N VAL A 355 11.79 -13.47 9.77
CA VAL A 355 12.99 -14.10 9.22
C VAL A 355 13.78 -14.81 10.30
N LYS A 356 14.11 -16.07 10.03
CA LYS A 356 15.04 -16.87 10.82
C LYS A 356 16.48 -16.48 10.50
N GLU A 357 16.82 -16.42 9.22
CA GLU A 357 18.16 -16.12 8.71
C GLU A 357 18.05 -15.28 7.44
N PHE A 358 18.78 -14.17 7.40
CA PHE A 358 19.15 -13.47 6.18
C PHE A 358 20.53 -13.96 5.76
N LYS A 359 20.63 -14.46 4.53
CA LYS A 359 21.91 -14.80 3.91
C LYS A 359 22.16 -13.82 2.78
N PHE A 360 23.11 -12.92 2.96
CA PHE A 360 23.45 -11.90 2.00
C PHE A 360 24.46 -12.44 1.00
N ARG A 361 24.27 -12.02 -0.25
CA ARG A 361 25.24 -12.15 -1.33
C ARG A 361 25.82 -10.77 -1.54
N GLY A 362 27.10 -10.62 -1.20
CA GLY A 362 27.84 -9.35 -1.28
C GLY A 362 28.36 -9.04 -2.68
N ASP A 363 29.63 -8.67 -2.72
CA ASP A 363 30.43 -8.29 -3.88
C ASP A 363 31.18 -9.51 -4.48
N ARG A 364 31.24 -9.59 -5.82
CA ARG A 364 32.13 -10.43 -6.64
C ARG A 364 32.81 -9.54 -7.68
N ASP A 365 33.87 -10.04 -8.32
CA ASP A 365 34.47 -9.32 -9.45
C ASP A 365 33.44 -8.95 -10.56
N GLY A 366 33.18 -7.65 -10.77
CA GLY A 366 32.39 -7.09 -11.87
C GLY A 366 31.05 -6.43 -11.45
N ASP A 367 30.19 -6.14 -12.44
CA ASP A 367 28.88 -5.52 -12.21
C ASP A 367 27.97 -6.38 -11.31
N ASP A 368 27.82 -6.01 -10.04
CA ASP A 368 27.04 -6.73 -9.03
C ASP A 368 25.73 -6.05 -8.64
N ALA A 369 25.72 -4.71 -8.62
CA ALA A 369 24.54 -3.97 -8.25
C ALA A 369 23.44 -4.19 -9.31
N GLY A 370 22.28 -4.70 -8.89
CA GLY A 370 21.18 -5.00 -9.81
C GLY A 370 21.25 -6.36 -10.50
N SER A 371 22.32 -7.13 -10.31
CA SER A 371 22.58 -8.40 -11.01
C SER A 371 22.88 -9.56 -10.07
N TYR A 372 23.66 -9.35 -9.01
CA TYR A 372 24.10 -10.39 -8.09
C TYR A 372 23.81 -10.06 -6.63
N THR A 373 24.26 -8.90 -6.16
CA THR A 373 24.12 -8.46 -4.76
C THR A 373 22.68 -8.57 -4.33
N GLY A 374 22.42 -9.30 -3.26
CA GLY A 374 21.07 -9.68 -2.90
C GLY A 374 20.97 -10.40 -1.57
N VAL A 375 19.78 -10.87 -1.27
CA VAL A 375 19.49 -11.56 -0.02
C VAL A 375 18.65 -12.81 -0.27
N ASP A 376 19.02 -13.86 0.45
CA ASP A 376 18.29 -15.10 0.59
C ASP A 376 17.68 -15.18 1.98
N VAL A 377 16.41 -15.54 2.04
CA VAL A 377 15.63 -15.47 3.28
C VAL A 377 15.12 -16.85 3.66
N THR A 378 15.46 -17.27 4.87
CA THR A 378 14.81 -18.40 5.55
C THR A 378 13.83 -17.85 6.56
N PHE A 379 12.55 -18.22 6.44
CA PHE A 379 11.50 -17.69 7.31
C PHE A 379 11.35 -18.47 8.62
N ASN A 380 10.91 -17.79 9.67
CA ASN A 380 10.28 -18.47 10.81
C ASN A 380 8.83 -18.85 10.45
N PRO A 381 8.22 -19.83 11.15
CA PRO A 381 6.80 -20.09 11.00
C PRO A 381 5.96 -18.88 11.41
N LEU A 382 5.01 -18.50 10.56
CA LEU A 382 4.00 -17.51 10.88
C LEU A 382 2.97 -18.12 11.84
N VAL A 383 2.67 -17.45 12.95
CA VAL A 383 1.59 -17.84 13.85
C VAL A 383 0.47 -16.81 13.77
N VAL A 384 -0.71 -17.24 13.32
CA VAL A 384 -1.89 -16.39 13.18
C VAL A 384 -3.03 -16.89 14.05
N LYS A 385 -3.78 -15.93 14.60
CA LYS A 385 -5.09 -16.21 15.19
C LYS A 385 -6.14 -16.02 14.12
N LEU A 386 -6.96 -17.04 13.90
CA LEU A 386 -8.01 -17.05 12.90
C LEU A 386 -9.37 -17.06 13.57
N VAL A 387 -10.33 -16.38 12.94
CA VAL A 387 -11.73 -16.36 13.35
C VAL A 387 -12.63 -16.68 12.16
N GLU A 388 -13.68 -17.45 12.42
CA GLU A 388 -14.69 -17.82 11.42
C GLU A 388 -15.43 -16.57 10.90
N VAL A 389 -15.72 -16.50 9.60
CA VAL A 389 -16.27 -15.27 8.97
C VAL A 389 -17.78 -15.27 8.77
N ALA A 390 -18.47 -16.39 8.97
CA ALA A 390 -19.86 -16.55 8.58
C ALA A 390 -20.75 -17.03 9.72
N ASN A 391 -21.97 -16.49 9.75
CA ASN A 391 -23.09 -16.93 10.60
C ASN A 391 -22.75 -16.98 12.10
N CYS A 392 -21.87 -16.10 12.56
CA CYS A 392 -21.41 -16.03 13.94
C CYS A 392 -20.98 -14.60 14.31
N ALA A 393 -20.89 -14.32 15.61
CA ALA A 393 -20.37 -13.06 16.14
C ALA A 393 -18.97 -13.26 16.74
N PRO A 394 -17.92 -12.53 16.31
CA PRO A 394 -16.58 -12.65 16.88
C PRO A 394 -16.58 -12.38 18.39
N ALA A 395 -15.84 -13.17 19.18
CA ALA A 395 -15.83 -13.01 20.64
C ALA A 395 -15.34 -11.62 21.07
N SER A 396 -14.36 -11.06 20.34
CA SER A 396 -13.88 -9.69 20.51
C SER A 396 -14.97 -8.65 20.29
N ALA A 397 -15.80 -8.81 19.24
CA ALA A 397 -16.94 -7.94 18.98
C ALA A 397 -17.99 -8.05 20.10
N VAL A 398 -18.36 -9.28 20.51
CA VAL A 398 -19.32 -9.48 21.61
C VAL A 398 -18.82 -8.84 22.91
N LYS A 399 -17.54 -9.01 23.25
CA LYS A 399 -16.93 -8.38 24.44
C LYS A 399 -16.95 -6.85 24.34
N SER A 400 -16.58 -6.30 23.19
CA SER A 400 -16.61 -4.85 22.96
C SER A 400 -18.02 -4.28 23.11
N LEU A 401 -19.02 -4.97 22.57
CA LEU A 401 -20.41 -4.54 22.65
C LEU A 401 -20.94 -4.64 24.08
N GLN A 402 -20.58 -5.70 24.82
CA GLN A 402 -20.96 -5.86 26.21
C GLN A 402 -20.42 -4.73 27.09
N VAL A 403 -19.14 -4.36 26.92
CA VAL A 403 -18.51 -3.27 27.69
C VAL A 403 -19.13 -1.91 27.38
N LYS A 404 -19.66 -1.73 26.16
CA LYS A 404 -20.30 -0.49 25.70
C LYS A 404 -21.83 -0.48 25.91
N ASP A 405 -22.40 -1.46 26.62
CA ASP A 405 -23.85 -1.65 26.78
C ASP A 405 -24.64 -1.74 25.46
N GLN A 406 -23.98 -2.20 24.39
CA GLN A 406 -24.52 -2.35 23.02
C GLN A 406 -25.03 -3.77 22.73
N LEU A 407 -25.32 -4.56 23.77
CA LEU A 407 -26.01 -5.85 23.65
C LEU A 407 -27.29 -5.83 24.50
N ALA A 408 -28.33 -6.50 24.02
CA ALA A 408 -29.51 -6.76 24.83
C ALA A 408 -29.14 -7.70 26.01
N PRO A 409 -29.75 -7.53 27.20
CA PRO A 409 -29.50 -8.42 28.34
C PRO A 409 -29.75 -9.91 28.03
N SER A 410 -30.75 -10.20 27.18
CA SER A 410 -31.05 -11.56 26.70
C SER A 410 -29.92 -12.12 25.83
N THR A 411 -29.32 -11.30 24.96
CA THR A 411 -28.16 -11.65 24.13
C THR A 411 -26.94 -11.96 24.99
N ILE A 412 -26.65 -11.13 26.00
CA ILE A 412 -25.53 -11.37 26.94
C ILE A 412 -25.69 -12.72 27.64
N LYS A 413 -26.87 -12.97 28.26
CA LYS A 413 -27.14 -14.22 28.99
C LYS A 413 -26.96 -15.46 28.12
N ARG A 414 -27.30 -15.35 26.83
CA ARG A 414 -27.19 -16.44 25.86
C ARG A 414 -25.76 -16.68 25.39
N LEU A 415 -24.99 -15.62 25.11
CA LEU A 415 -23.63 -15.72 24.56
C LEU A 415 -22.56 -15.97 25.63
N GLN A 416 -22.80 -15.57 26.88
CA GLN A 416 -21.82 -15.68 27.96
C GLN A 416 -21.25 -17.10 28.16
N PRO A 417 -22.05 -18.19 28.15
CA PRO A 417 -21.50 -19.55 28.24
C PRO A 417 -20.59 -19.93 27.06
N MET A 418 -20.86 -19.41 25.86
CA MET A 418 -20.03 -19.65 24.68
C MET A 418 -18.71 -18.90 24.76
N MET A 419 -18.74 -17.65 25.24
CA MET A 419 -17.54 -16.84 25.45
C MET A 419 -16.61 -17.44 26.51
N LEU A 420 -17.14 -18.02 27.58
CA LEU A 420 -16.35 -18.69 28.61
C LEU A 420 -15.58 -19.91 28.08
N LYS A 421 -16.14 -20.63 27.08
CA LYS A 421 -15.48 -21.77 26.44
C LYS A 421 -14.32 -21.38 25.52
N LEU A 422 -14.27 -20.12 25.09
CA LEU A 422 -13.22 -19.58 24.21
C LEU A 422 -12.06 -18.97 24.99
N GLN A 423 -12.22 -18.75 26.30
CA GLN A 423 -11.09 -18.32 27.12
C GLN A 423 -10.09 -19.48 27.20
N PRO A 424 -8.80 -19.26 26.91
CA PRO A 424 -7.79 -20.25 27.23
C PRO A 424 -7.92 -20.58 28.72
N ALA A 425 -7.85 -21.87 29.06
CA ALA A 425 -7.83 -22.28 30.46
C ALA A 425 -6.80 -21.40 31.18
N LYS A 426 -7.22 -20.72 32.26
CA LYS A 426 -6.28 -19.97 33.09
C LYS A 426 -5.13 -20.93 33.45
N PRO A 427 -3.87 -20.52 33.26
CA PRO A 427 -2.73 -21.35 33.65
C PRO A 427 -2.78 -21.73 35.13
#